data_AF-A0AA97EG39-F1
#
_entry.id   AF-A0AA97EG39-F1
#
_cell.length_a   1.000
_cell.length_b   1.000
_cell.length_c   1.000
_cell.angle_alpha   90.00
_cell.angle_beta   90.00
_cell.angle_gamma   90.00
#
_symmetry.space_group_name_H-M   'P 1'
#
loop_
_entity.id
_entity.type
_entity.pdbx_description
1 polymer ?
#
loop_
_entity_poly.entity_id
_entity_poly.type
_entity_poly.pdbx_seq_one_letter_code
_entity_poly.pdbx_strand_id
1 'polypeptide(L)'
;MSYTNEPGAYRNEPGAYRDDPNVRVDTTTTTVPVAEYHDLVRWGPIFAGLVVAIATQLVLTGLGAAVGLTTLANTGTPQSDASGVGAAVGIWSIISLLIALFLGGWVTARACGPMNSKTALLNGAILWATTLAVSAWLLTSGVTGAFGIAAQGADAVINQFPNQLPGTNPGAVQDPNITAQQAQDIAGNAATVGWSFALGSLLGLVAAMAGAAVGARSPRSYGVAPR
;
A
#
# COMPACT_ATOMS: atom_id res chain seq x y z
N MET A 1 -47.93 24.70 40.39
CA MET A 1 -46.61 24.04 40.39
C MET A 1 -45.59 25.06 40.88
N SER A 2 -45.24 24.99 42.16
CA SER A 2 -44.22 25.86 42.78
C SER A 2 -42.90 25.13 42.77
N TYR A 3 -41.86 25.74 42.19
CA TYR A 3 -40.49 25.26 42.27
C TYR A 3 -39.85 25.81 43.54
N THR A 4 -39.56 24.94 44.50
CA THR A 4 -38.70 25.26 45.64
C THR A 4 -37.25 25.21 45.16
N ASN A 5 -36.61 26.37 45.04
CA ASN A 5 -35.17 26.48 44.85
C ASN A 5 -34.47 26.14 46.17
N GLU A 6 -34.01 24.89 46.33
CA GLU A 6 -33.02 24.58 47.34
C GLU A 6 -31.64 25.08 46.86
N PRO A 7 -30.94 25.94 47.63
CA PRO A 7 -29.59 26.34 47.28
C PRO A 7 -28.64 25.17 47.50
N GLY A 8 -28.20 24.56 46.40
CA GLY A 8 -27.17 23.50 46.39
C GLY A 8 -25.85 23.97 47.02
N ALA A 9 -25.17 23.03 47.67
CA ALA A 9 -23.96 23.18 48.49
C ALA A 9 -22.67 23.62 47.75
N TYR A 10 -22.79 24.31 46.61
CA TYR A 10 -21.65 24.73 45.77
C TYR A 10 -21.61 26.24 45.53
N ARG A 11 -22.14 27.04 46.46
CA ARG A 11 -21.85 28.48 46.46
C ARG A 11 -20.45 28.67 47.02
N ASN A 12 -19.45 28.69 46.14
CA ASN A 12 -18.12 29.19 46.47
C ASN A 12 -18.29 30.69 46.78
N GLU A 13 -18.24 31.05 48.06
CA GLU A 13 -18.09 32.45 48.43
C GLU A 13 -16.77 32.95 47.84
N PRO A 14 -16.72 34.15 47.22
CA PRO A 14 -15.45 34.75 46.84
C PRO A 14 -14.66 34.95 48.13
N GLY A 15 -13.66 34.09 48.36
CA GLY A 15 -12.78 34.21 49.51
C GLY A 15 -12.17 35.61 49.53
N ALA A 16 -12.18 36.25 50.71
CA ALA A 16 -11.53 37.54 50.90
C ALA A 16 -10.09 37.46 50.39
N TYR A 17 -9.72 38.36 49.48
CA TYR A 17 -8.38 38.45 48.90
C TYR A 17 -7.37 38.77 50.02
N ARG A 18 -6.75 37.73 50.58
CA ARG A 18 -5.61 37.85 51.47
C ARG A 18 -4.35 37.93 50.60
N ASP A 19 -3.78 39.14 50.48
CA ASP A 19 -2.43 39.33 49.97
C ASP A 19 -1.46 38.80 51.03
N ASP A 20 -1.10 37.52 50.90
CA ASP A 20 -0.11 36.89 51.75
C ASP A 20 1.22 36.86 50.96
N PRO A 21 2.20 37.72 51.29
CA PRO A 21 3.40 37.94 50.47
C PRO A 21 4.34 36.72 50.43
N ASN A 22 4.05 35.69 51.22
CA ASN A 22 4.81 34.44 51.27
C ASN A 22 4.13 33.28 50.51
N VAL A 23 2.97 33.50 49.89
CA VAL A 23 2.33 32.49 49.04
C VAL A 23 3.04 32.47 47.70
N ARG A 24 3.93 31.48 47.54
CA ARG A 24 4.50 31.15 46.24
C ARG A 24 3.35 30.60 45.40
N VAL A 25 2.88 31.39 44.43
CA VAL A 25 1.90 30.94 43.44
C VAL A 25 2.60 29.90 42.59
N ASP A 26 2.51 28.63 43.00
CA ASP A 26 2.86 27.51 42.14
C ASP A 26 1.88 27.54 40.99
N THR A 27 2.27 28.23 39.92
CA THR A 27 1.58 28.21 38.63
C THR A 27 1.68 26.78 38.15
N THR A 28 0.74 25.95 38.59
CA THR A 28 0.55 24.62 38.07
C THR A 28 0.03 24.85 36.68
N THR A 29 0.94 24.96 35.71
CA THR A 29 0.60 24.90 34.30
C THR A 29 -0.01 23.52 34.11
N THR A 30 -1.32 23.41 34.28
CA THR A 30 -2.08 22.25 33.86
C THR A 30 -1.93 22.21 32.35
N THR A 31 -0.91 21.50 31.87
CA THR A 31 -0.83 21.10 30.48
C THR A 31 -2.04 20.22 30.26
N VAL A 32 -3.16 20.82 29.86
CA VAL A 32 -4.27 20.07 29.29
C VAL A 32 -3.64 19.33 28.13
N PRO A 33 -3.54 17.98 28.15
CA PRO A 33 -3.12 17.28 26.96
C PRO A 33 -4.20 17.63 25.94
N VAL A 34 -3.88 18.52 25.01
CA VAL A 34 -4.61 18.53 23.74
C VAL A 34 -4.42 17.10 23.27
N ALA A 35 -5.49 16.32 23.26
CA ALA A 35 -5.51 15.06 22.55
C ALA A 35 -5.26 15.46 21.11
N GLU A 36 -3.99 15.56 20.71
CA GLU A 36 -3.64 15.78 19.32
C GLU A 36 -4.23 14.59 18.58
N TYR A 37 -5.29 14.87 17.83
CA TYR A 37 -5.91 13.93 16.94
C TYR A 37 -4.89 13.66 15.83
N HIS A 38 -3.92 12.78 16.10
CA HIS A 38 -2.98 12.32 15.10
C HIS A 38 -3.74 11.39 14.18
N ASP A 39 -3.99 11.86 12.96
CA ASP A 39 -4.55 11.03 11.92
C ASP A 39 -3.63 9.82 11.71
N LEU A 40 -4.18 8.62 11.93
CA LEU A 40 -3.44 7.36 11.84
C LEU A 40 -3.05 7.06 10.40
N VAL A 41 -3.76 7.66 9.44
CA VAL A 41 -3.58 7.46 8.00
C VAL A 41 -3.13 8.77 7.37
N ARG A 42 -1.90 8.80 6.83
CA ARG A 42 -1.37 10.01 6.18
C ARG A 42 -1.33 9.82 4.67
N TRP A 43 -2.25 10.46 3.96
CA TRP A 43 -2.39 10.30 2.50
C TRP A 43 -1.17 10.76 1.70
N GLY A 44 -0.52 11.87 2.07
CA GLY A 44 0.67 12.35 1.37
C GLY A 44 1.80 11.31 1.27
N PRO A 45 2.22 10.71 2.40
CA PRO A 45 3.16 9.58 2.43
C PRO A 45 2.73 8.36 1.61
N ILE A 46 1.44 8.01 1.60
CA ILE A 46 0.92 6.88 0.80
C ILE A 46 1.14 7.13 -0.70
N PHE A 47 0.85 8.34 -1.18
CA PHE A 47 1.12 8.69 -2.58
C PHE A 47 2.62 8.67 -2.91
N ALA A 48 3.48 9.15 -2.00
CA ALA A 48 4.92 9.07 -2.20
C ALA A 48 5.41 7.62 -2.31
N GLY A 49 4.96 6.73 -1.43
CA GLY A 49 5.27 5.30 -1.49
C GLY A 49 4.72 4.63 -2.74
N LEU A 50 3.53 5.01 -3.20
CA LEU A 50 2.93 4.50 -4.43
C LEU A 50 3.79 4.84 -5.67
N VAL A 51 4.22 6.08 -5.78
CA VAL A 51 5.10 6.52 -6.89
C VAL A 51 6.43 5.77 -6.86
N VAL A 52 7.02 5.58 -5.68
CA VAL A 52 8.28 4.83 -5.53
C VAL A 52 8.10 3.35 -5.90
N ALA A 53 6.99 2.73 -5.50
CA ALA A 53 6.68 1.35 -5.88
C ALA A 53 6.58 1.22 -7.42
N ILE A 54 5.86 2.13 -8.08
CA ILE A 54 5.72 2.12 -9.54
C ILE A 54 7.08 2.33 -10.22
N ALA A 55 7.87 3.32 -9.79
CA ALA A 55 9.19 3.58 -10.36
C ALA A 55 10.14 2.38 -10.21
N THR A 56 10.16 1.78 -9.02
CA THR A 56 10.95 0.57 -8.73
C THR A 56 10.53 -0.58 -9.63
N GLN A 57 9.22 -0.81 -9.76
CA GLN A 57 8.68 -1.87 -10.61
C GLN A 57 9.14 -1.71 -12.06
N LEU A 58 9.04 -0.51 -12.62
CA LEU A 58 9.45 -0.24 -14.00
C LEU A 58 10.94 -0.51 -14.23
N VAL A 59 11.80 -0.11 -13.29
CA VAL A 59 13.24 -0.36 -13.36
C VAL A 59 13.54 -1.86 -13.31
N LEU A 60 12.93 -2.61 -12.39
CA LEU A 60 13.18 -4.05 -12.24
C LEU A 60 12.60 -4.86 -13.41
N THR A 61 11.48 -4.43 -13.97
CA THR A 61 10.92 -5.00 -15.20
C THR A 61 11.86 -4.77 -16.39
N GLY A 62 12.36 -3.53 -16.57
CA GLY A 62 13.34 -3.22 -17.60
C GLY A 62 14.63 -4.03 -17.45
N LEU A 63 15.10 -4.23 -16.22
CA LEU A 63 16.25 -5.08 -15.91
C LEU A 63 15.99 -6.54 -16.28
N GLY A 64 14.85 -7.10 -15.87
CA GLY A 64 14.49 -8.49 -16.21
C GLY A 64 14.36 -8.72 -17.71
N ALA A 65 13.77 -7.75 -18.42
CA ALA A 65 13.70 -7.78 -19.87
C ALA A 65 15.09 -7.74 -20.51
N ALA A 66 15.95 -6.80 -20.10
CA ALA A 66 17.31 -6.71 -20.61
C ALA A 66 18.08 -8.02 -20.41
N VAL A 67 18.03 -8.59 -19.20
CA VAL A 67 18.66 -9.89 -18.90
C VAL A 67 18.07 -11.00 -19.77
N GLY A 68 16.74 -11.12 -19.84
CA GLY A 68 16.07 -12.15 -20.64
C GLY A 68 16.33 -12.05 -22.15
N LEU A 69 16.44 -10.83 -22.68
CA LEU A 69 16.79 -10.62 -24.09
C LEU A 69 18.26 -10.94 -24.35
N THR A 70 19.17 -10.57 -23.44
CA THR A 70 20.60 -10.91 -23.60
C THR A 70 20.86 -12.41 -23.52
N THR A 71 20.15 -13.14 -22.66
CA THR A 71 20.30 -14.61 -22.60
C THR A 71 19.81 -15.23 -23.90
N LEU A 72 18.66 -14.79 -24.43
CA LEU A 72 18.12 -15.30 -25.68
C LEU A 72 19.02 -14.99 -26.90
N ALA A 73 19.64 -13.81 -26.92
CA ALA A 73 20.61 -13.44 -27.96
C ALA A 73 21.88 -14.31 -27.94
N ASN A 74 22.27 -14.82 -26.77
CA ASN A 74 23.51 -15.57 -26.58
C ASN A 74 23.36 -17.09 -26.72
N THR A 75 22.16 -17.64 -26.55
CA THR A 75 21.97 -19.10 -26.50
C THR A 75 21.84 -19.76 -27.87
N GLY A 76 21.61 -19.02 -28.96
CA GLY A 76 21.56 -19.57 -30.34
C GLY A 76 20.57 -20.72 -30.53
N THR A 77 19.67 -20.95 -29.57
CA THR A 77 18.89 -22.18 -29.46
C THR A 77 17.57 -22.00 -30.19
N PRO A 78 17.15 -22.96 -31.04
CA PRO A 78 15.83 -22.94 -31.62
C PRO A 78 14.76 -22.94 -30.53
N GLN A 79 13.72 -22.15 -30.78
CA GLN A 79 12.52 -21.84 -30.01
C GLN A 79 11.71 -23.06 -29.52
N SER A 80 12.31 -24.02 -28.81
CA SER A 80 11.63 -25.21 -28.26
C SER A 80 11.24 -25.07 -26.79
N ASP A 81 11.90 -24.19 -26.03
CA ASP A 81 11.73 -24.10 -24.57
C ASP A 81 10.95 -22.84 -24.14
N ALA A 82 9.94 -22.46 -24.92
CA ALA A 82 9.08 -21.31 -24.61
C ALA A 82 8.39 -21.41 -23.23
N SER A 83 8.14 -22.63 -22.75
CA SER A 83 7.57 -22.88 -21.42
C SER A 83 8.51 -22.49 -20.28
N GLY A 84 9.82 -22.75 -20.42
CA GLY A 84 10.83 -22.39 -19.42
C GLY A 84 11.04 -20.88 -19.31
N VAL A 85 11.00 -20.18 -20.45
CA VAL A 85 11.11 -18.72 -20.50
C VAL A 85 9.91 -18.05 -19.81
N GLY A 86 8.69 -18.53 -20.05
CA GLY A 86 7.49 -18.01 -19.41
C GLY A 86 7.52 -18.14 -17.88
N ALA A 87 7.95 -19.30 -17.37
CA ALA A 87 8.10 -19.51 -15.93
C ALA A 87 9.16 -18.59 -15.30
N ALA A 88 10.30 -18.41 -15.96
CA ALA A 88 11.37 -17.53 -15.48
C ALA A 88 10.91 -16.06 -15.40
N VAL A 89 10.21 -15.57 -16.43
CA VAL A 89 9.67 -14.20 -16.43
C VAL A 89 8.57 -14.03 -15.37
N GLY A 90 7.70 -15.04 -15.20
CA GLY A 90 6.69 -15.03 -14.15
C GLY A 90 7.28 -14.92 -12.75
N ILE A 91 8.30 -15.74 -12.43
CA ILE A 91 9.00 -15.70 -11.15
C ILE A 91 9.69 -14.34 -10.94
N TRP A 92 10.40 -13.82 -11.95
CA TRP A 92 11.06 -12.52 -11.87
C TRP A 92 10.06 -11.38 -11.62
N SER A 93 8.90 -11.42 -12.29
CA SER A 93 7.84 -10.42 -12.14
C SER A 93 7.27 -10.42 -10.73
N ILE A 94 7.07 -11.61 -10.14
CA ILE A 94 6.62 -11.74 -8.74
C ILE A 94 7.68 -11.16 -7.79
N ILE A 95 8.96 -11.53 -7.96
CA ILE A 95 10.05 -11.01 -7.12
C ILE A 95 10.12 -9.48 -7.22
N SER A 96 10.04 -8.95 -8.43
CA SER A 96 10.07 -7.50 -8.68
C SER A 96 8.93 -6.77 -7.98
N LEU A 97 7.71 -7.32 -8.09
CA LEU A 97 6.52 -6.78 -7.44
C LEU A 97 6.67 -6.75 -5.92
N LEU A 98 7.20 -7.82 -5.32
CA LEU A 98 7.43 -7.88 -3.87
C LEU A 98 8.46 -6.84 -3.42
N ILE A 99 9.55 -6.67 -4.17
CA ILE A 99 10.56 -5.64 -3.89
C ILE A 99 9.97 -4.23 -4.01
N ALA A 100 9.17 -3.98 -5.06
CA ALA A 100 8.51 -2.70 -5.30
C ALA A 100 7.54 -2.34 -4.16
N LEU A 101 6.69 -3.28 -3.74
CA LEU A 101 5.75 -3.09 -2.63
C LEU A 101 6.48 -2.90 -1.29
N PHE A 102 7.56 -3.64 -1.05
CA PHE A 102 8.40 -3.48 0.12
C PHE A 102 8.99 -2.06 0.17
N LEU A 103 9.61 -1.59 -0.92
CA LEU A 103 10.20 -0.25 -0.97
C LEU A 103 9.13 0.85 -0.88
N GLY A 104 7.97 0.67 -1.51
CA GLY A 104 6.84 1.59 -1.36
C GLY A 104 6.36 1.67 0.10
N GLY A 105 6.17 0.54 0.76
CA GLY A 105 5.78 0.48 2.17
C GLY A 105 6.81 1.15 3.08
N TRP A 106 8.09 0.91 2.81
CA TRP A 106 9.21 1.53 3.51
C TRP A 106 9.20 3.07 3.38
N VAL A 107 9.01 3.59 2.17
CA VAL A 107 8.92 5.04 1.92
C VAL A 107 7.70 5.64 2.62
N THR A 108 6.53 5.00 2.53
CA THR A 108 5.32 5.46 3.21
C THR A 108 5.56 5.62 4.72
N ALA A 109 6.11 4.60 5.38
CA ALA A 109 6.39 4.67 6.81
C ALA A 109 7.45 5.73 7.15
N ARG A 110 8.50 5.86 6.33
CA ARG A 110 9.54 6.88 6.51
C ARG A 110 9.02 8.31 6.39
N ALA A 111 8.08 8.56 5.48
CA ALA A 111 7.54 9.89 5.21
C ALA A 111 6.49 10.33 6.25
N CYS A 112 5.89 9.40 6.98
CA CYS A 112 4.87 9.71 7.97
C CYS A 112 5.38 10.27 9.32
N GLY A 113 6.69 10.34 9.58
CA GLY A 113 7.24 10.82 10.86
C GLY A 113 7.28 9.74 11.97
N PRO A 114 7.69 10.08 13.21
CA PRO A 114 7.78 9.12 14.30
C PRO A 114 6.42 8.50 14.61
N MET A 115 6.31 7.17 14.50
CA MET A 115 5.05 6.45 14.70
C MET A 115 5.28 5.09 15.34
N ASN A 116 4.23 4.57 15.95
CA ASN A 116 4.22 3.21 16.49
C ASN A 116 4.16 2.18 15.35
N SER A 117 4.73 0.99 15.58
CA SER A 117 4.80 -0.07 14.57
C SER A 117 3.41 -0.49 14.05
N LYS A 118 2.37 -0.44 14.89
CA LYS A 118 0.98 -0.72 14.46
C LYS A 118 0.47 0.27 13.41
N THR A 119 0.77 1.56 13.58
CA THR A 119 0.40 2.61 12.63
C THR A 119 1.18 2.46 11.33
N ALA A 120 2.44 2.01 11.39
CA ALA A 120 3.24 1.75 10.20
C ALA A 120 2.67 0.60 9.36
N LEU A 121 2.32 -0.51 10.02
CA LEU A 121 1.67 -1.65 9.37
C LEU A 121 0.34 -1.24 8.71
N LEU A 122 -0.46 -0.40 9.36
CA LEU A 122 -1.71 0.11 8.81
C LEU A 122 -1.47 0.93 7.53
N ASN A 123 -0.51 1.86 7.55
CA ASN A 123 -0.19 2.67 6.36
C ASN A 123 0.39 1.82 5.22
N GLY A 124 1.16 0.77 5.53
CA GLY A 124 1.62 -0.20 4.53
C GLY A 124 0.47 -1.01 3.90
N ALA A 125 -0.50 -1.43 4.70
CA ALA A 125 -1.70 -2.11 4.21
C ALA A 125 -2.59 -1.18 3.35
N ILE A 126 -2.72 0.09 3.73
CA ILE A 126 -3.47 1.09 2.96
C ILE A 126 -2.77 1.39 1.64
N LEU A 127 -1.44 1.49 1.63
CA LEU A 127 -0.66 1.59 0.39
C LEU A 127 -0.96 0.41 -0.54
N TRP A 128 -0.89 -0.83 -0.02
CA TRP A 128 -1.22 -2.03 -0.80
C TRP A 128 -2.65 -1.97 -1.35
N ALA A 129 -3.65 -1.63 -0.53
CA ALA A 129 -5.03 -1.50 -0.98
C ALA A 129 -5.17 -0.41 -2.06
N THR A 130 -4.44 0.71 -1.91
CA THR A 130 -4.40 1.80 -2.89
C THR A 130 -3.81 1.34 -4.21
N THR A 131 -2.72 0.54 -4.19
CA THR A 131 -2.14 -0.02 -5.42
C THR A 131 -3.15 -0.91 -6.16
N LEU A 132 -3.93 -1.73 -5.44
CA LEU A 132 -4.96 -2.56 -6.04
C LEU A 132 -6.12 -1.73 -6.60
N ALA A 133 -6.59 -0.73 -5.87
CA ALA A 133 -7.66 0.16 -6.31
C ALA A 133 -7.28 0.92 -7.58
N VAL A 134 -6.07 1.49 -7.62
CA VAL A 134 -5.54 2.17 -8.81
C VAL A 134 -5.41 1.20 -9.99
N SER A 135 -4.90 -0.01 -9.75
CA SER A 135 -4.77 -1.03 -10.79
C SER A 135 -6.13 -1.44 -11.36
N ALA A 136 -7.13 -1.69 -10.51
CA ALA A 136 -8.49 -2.02 -10.93
C ALA A 136 -9.15 -0.88 -11.71
N TRP A 137 -8.92 0.37 -11.29
CA TRP A 137 -9.40 1.55 -11.99
C TRP A 137 -8.77 1.69 -13.38
N LEU A 138 -7.46 1.47 -13.50
CA LEU A 138 -6.76 1.50 -14.80
C LEU A 138 -7.24 0.41 -15.76
N LEU A 139 -7.46 -0.81 -15.24
CA LEU A 139 -8.01 -1.93 -16.00
C LEU A 139 -9.41 -1.62 -16.54
N THR A 140 -10.26 -1.00 -15.72
CA THR A 140 -11.63 -0.62 -16.11
C THR A 140 -11.64 0.55 -17.09
N SER A 141 -10.67 1.47 -16.97
CA SER A 141 -10.64 2.70 -17.77
C SER A 141 -10.08 2.51 -19.18
N GLY A 142 -9.61 1.32 -19.55
CA GLY A 142 -9.04 1.06 -20.88
C GLY A 142 -7.78 1.86 -21.18
N VAL A 143 -7.11 2.41 -20.16
CA VAL A 143 -5.86 3.19 -20.28
C VAL A 143 -4.68 2.22 -20.43
N THR A 144 -4.75 1.34 -21.42
CA THR A 144 -3.63 0.49 -21.84
C THR A 144 -2.66 1.27 -22.73
N GLY A 145 -3.11 2.36 -23.37
CA GLY A 145 -2.30 3.17 -24.29
C GLY A 145 -1.27 4.12 -23.65
N ALA A 146 -1.44 4.54 -22.39
CA ALA A 146 -0.54 5.52 -21.75
C ALA A 146 0.83 4.93 -21.35
N PHE A 147 0.93 3.60 -21.23
CA PHE A 147 2.20 2.88 -21.04
C PHE A 147 2.92 2.60 -22.38
N GLY A 148 2.30 2.92 -23.52
CA GLY A 148 2.84 2.69 -24.87
C GLY A 148 3.95 3.65 -25.31
N ILE A 149 4.36 4.63 -24.49
CA ILE A 149 5.41 5.59 -24.87
C ILE A 149 6.83 5.02 -24.59
N ALA A 150 6.95 3.88 -23.91
CA ALA A 150 8.20 3.13 -23.73
C ALA A 150 8.42 2.05 -24.83
N ALA A 151 7.74 2.16 -25.97
CA ALA A 151 7.54 1.07 -26.94
C ALA A 151 8.79 0.52 -27.67
N GLN A 152 9.94 1.18 -27.70
CA GLN A 152 11.06 0.68 -28.54
C GLN A 152 11.84 -0.50 -27.91
N GLY A 153 11.61 -0.80 -26.62
CA GLY A 153 12.18 -1.99 -25.93
C GLY A 153 11.15 -2.79 -25.12
N ALA A 154 9.87 -2.40 -25.19
CA ALA A 154 8.82 -2.91 -24.32
C ALA A 154 7.91 -3.97 -24.98
N ASP A 155 8.06 -4.26 -26.28
CA ASP A 155 7.24 -5.25 -26.99
C ASP A 155 7.33 -6.67 -26.40
N ALA A 156 8.46 -7.03 -25.78
CA ALA A 156 8.60 -8.31 -25.09
C ALA A 156 7.85 -8.37 -23.74
N VAL A 157 7.66 -7.22 -23.09
CA VAL A 157 7.00 -7.09 -21.78
C VAL A 157 5.49 -6.88 -21.93
N ILE A 158 5.10 -6.08 -22.93
CA ILE A 158 3.70 -5.72 -23.22
C ILE A 158 2.92 -6.94 -23.75
N ASN A 159 3.58 -7.86 -24.46
CA ASN A 159 2.95 -9.11 -24.87
C ASN A 159 2.75 -10.12 -23.72
N GLN A 160 3.27 -9.84 -22.53
CA GLN A 160 3.10 -10.68 -21.33
C GLN A 160 2.21 -10.00 -20.26
N PHE A 161 2.18 -8.67 -20.22
CA PHE A 161 1.20 -7.87 -19.48
C PHE A 161 0.44 -7.01 -20.49
N PRO A 162 -0.78 -7.35 -20.98
CA PRO A 162 -1.95 -8.00 -20.36
C PRO A 162 -2.44 -9.24 -21.13
N ASN A 163 -1.66 -9.77 -22.08
CA ASN A 163 -2.05 -10.88 -22.95
C ASN A 163 -1.84 -12.29 -22.34
N GLN A 164 -1.27 -12.38 -21.13
CA GLN A 164 -1.05 -13.65 -20.42
C GLN A 164 -1.86 -13.80 -19.12
N LEU A 165 -2.81 -12.91 -18.84
CA LEU A 165 -3.85 -13.17 -17.83
C LEU A 165 -5.02 -13.89 -18.53
N PRO A 166 -5.18 -15.21 -18.37
CA PRO A 166 -6.24 -15.95 -19.05
C PRO A 166 -7.59 -15.60 -18.40
N GLY A 167 -8.35 -14.68 -19.01
CA GLY A 167 -9.68 -14.29 -18.54
C GLY A 167 -9.88 -12.79 -18.29
N THR A 168 -8.87 -11.94 -18.49
CA THR A 168 -9.02 -10.48 -18.44
C THR A 168 -9.23 -9.85 -19.81
N ASN A 169 -9.63 -10.63 -20.83
CA ASN A 169 -10.03 -10.07 -22.11
C ASN A 169 -11.47 -9.54 -21.94
N PRO A 170 -11.69 -8.22 -21.89
CA PRO A 170 -13.03 -7.67 -21.66
C PRO A 170 -14.02 -8.02 -22.78
N GLY A 171 -13.53 -8.54 -23.91
CA GLY A 171 -14.31 -9.03 -25.05
C GLY A 171 -14.60 -10.53 -25.09
N ALA A 172 -14.08 -11.35 -24.15
CA ALA A 172 -14.29 -12.81 -24.18
C ALA A 172 -15.64 -13.26 -23.59
N VAL A 173 -16.38 -12.35 -22.94
CA VAL A 173 -17.69 -12.63 -22.31
C VAL A 173 -18.87 -12.31 -23.25
N GLN A 174 -18.59 -11.97 -24.50
CA GLN A 174 -19.59 -11.48 -25.46
C GLN A 174 -20.02 -12.53 -26.48
N ASP A 175 -20.15 -13.79 -26.06
CA ASP A 175 -20.89 -14.80 -26.82
C ASP A 175 -22.04 -15.36 -25.96
N PRO A 176 -23.31 -15.04 -26.27
CA PRO A 176 -24.46 -15.59 -25.55
C PRO A 176 -24.68 -17.10 -25.78
N ASN A 177 -23.90 -17.76 -26.65
CA ASN A 177 -23.98 -19.19 -26.93
C ASN A 177 -22.71 -19.96 -26.52
N ILE A 178 -22.30 -19.79 -25.27
CA ILE A 178 -21.22 -20.59 -24.65
C ILE A 178 -21.63 -22.07 -24.56
N THR A 179 -20.91 -22.93 -25.29
CA THR A 179 -21.06 -24.39 -25.15
C THR A 179 -20.67 -24.84 -23.74
N ALA A 180 -21.21 -25.98 -23.27
CA ALA A 180 -20.92 -26.49 -21.93
C ALA A 180 -19.41 -26.71 -21.67
N GLN A 181 -18.63 -27.00 -22.72
CA GLN A 181 -17.17 -27.11 -22.65
C GLN A 181 -16.50 -25.74 -22.48
N GLN A 182 -16.88 -24.74 -23.29
CA GLN A 182 -16.36 -23.38 -23.14
C GLN A 182 -16.70 -22.78 -21.78
N ALA A 183 -17.89 -23.06 -21.23
CA ALA A 183 -18.26 -22.61 -19.89
C ALA A 183 -17.37 -23.24 -18.79
N GLN A 184 -17.01 -24.52 -18.92
CA GLN A 184 -16.09 -25.19 -18.00
C GLN A 184 -14.66 -24.67 -18.12
N ASP A 185 -14.18 -24.42 -19.34
CA ASP A 185 -12.83 -23.88 -19.59
C ASP A 185 -12.70 -22.44 -19.05
N ILE A 186 -13.72 -21.60 -19.27
CA ILE A 186 -13.76 -20.24 -18.72
C ILE A 186 -13.83 -20.29 -17.19
N ALA A 187 -14.67 -21.14 -16.60
CA ALA A 187 -14.78 -21.27 -15.15
C ALA A 187 -13.48 -21.79 -14.52
N GLY A 188 -12.83 -22.78 -15.14
CA GLY A 188 -11.55 -23.33 -14.69
C GLY A 188 -10.44 -22.28 -14.73
N ASN A 189 -10.30 -21.57 -15.84
CA ASN A 189 -9.31 -20.50 -15.98
C ASN A 189 -9.57 -19.34 -15.02
N ALA A 190 -10.83 -18.90 -14.90
CA ALA A 190 -11.21 -17.84 -13.97
C ALA A 190 -10.91 -18.23 -12.52
N ALA A 191 -11.11 -19.50 -12.14
CA ALA A 191 -10.77 -19.99 -10.82
C ALA A 191 -9.25 -19.97 -10.58
N THR A 192 -8.44 -20.43 -11.54
CA THR A 192 -6.96 -20.38 -11.44
C THR A 192 -6.44 -18.94 -11.32
N VAL A 193 -7.01 -18.01 -12.09
CA VAL A 193 -6.68 -16.57 -11.97
C VAL A 193 -7.10 -16.02 -10.63
N GLY A 194 -8.31 -16.34 -10.16
CA GLY A 194 -8.80 -15.91 -8.85
C GLY A 194 -7.91 -16.38 -7.71
N TRP A 195 -7.50 -17.64 -7.71
CA TRP A 195 -6.61 -18.20 -6.69
C TRP A 195 -5.20 -17.61 -6.75
N SER A 196 -4.61 -17.47 -7.93
CA SER A 196 -3.29 -16.88 -8.08
C SER A 196 -3.27 -15.39 -7.69
N PHE A 197 -4.32 -14.64 -8.06
CA PHE A 197 -4.51 -13.26 -7.62
C PHE A 197 -4.65 -13.17 -6.10
N ALA A 198 -5.48 -14.02 -5.48
CA ALA A 198 -5.68 -14.01 -4.04
C ALA A 198 -4.37 -14.26 -3.29
N LEU A 199 -3.64 -15.32 -3.66
CA LEU A 199 -2.36 -15.66 -3.05
C LEU A 199 -1.29 -14.59 -3.31
N GLY A 200 -1.20 -14.09 -4.55
CA GLY A 200 -0.28 -13.02 -4.92
C GLY A 200 -0.55 -11.72 -4.15
N SER A 201 -1.83 -11.37 -3.96
CA SER A 201 -2.19 -10.15 -3.23
C SER A 201 -1.82 -10.25 -1.74
N LEU A 202 -1.94 -11.43 -1.13
CA LEU A 202 -1.52 -11.66 0.26
C LEU A 202 -0.01 -11.55 0.41
N LEU A 203 0.76 -12.10 -0.53
CA LEU A 203 2.22 -11.93 -0.54
C LEU A 203 2.61 -10.45 -0.70
N GLY A 204 1.92 -9.73 -1.59
CA GLY A 204 2.11 -8.30 -1.76
C GLY A 204 1.80 -7.48 -0.51
N LEU A 205 0.73 -7.83 0.21
CA LEU A 205 0.36 -7.22 1.48
C LEU A 205 1.46 -7.43 2.52
N VAL A 206 1.94 -8.67 2.67
CA VAL A 206 3.03 -9.00 3.60
C VAL A 206 4.29 -8.23 3.26
N ALA A 207 4.66 -8.13 1.98
CA ALA A 207 5.82 -7.35 1.54
C ALA A 207 5.68 -5.85 1.88
N ALA A 208 4.52 -5.24 1.59
CA ALA A 208 4.26 -3.85 1.91
C ALA A 208 4.28 -3.58 3.43
N MET A 209 3.68 -4.46 4.22
CA MET A 209 3.70 -4.40 5.68
C MET A 209 5.12 -4.55 6.24
N ALA A 210 5.92 -5.48 5.71
CA ALA A 210 7.31 -5.66 6.11
C ALA A 210 8.14 -4.41 5.81
N GLY A 211 7.97 -3.83 4.62
CA GLY A 211 8.61 -2.57 4.24
C GLY A 211 8.25 -1.44 5.19
N ALA A 212 6.97 -1.29 5.48
CA ALA A 212 6.49 -0.26 6.41
C ALA A 212 7.01 -0.47 7.84
N ALA A 213 7.08 -1.72 8.32
CA ALA A 213 7.64 -2.04 9.63
C ALA A 213 9.12 -1.64 9.73
N VAL A 214 9.92 -1.92 8.68
CA VAL A 214 11.33 -1.53 8.61
C VAL A 214 11.51 0.00 8.47
N GLY A 215 10.57 0.68 7.83
CA GLY A 215 10.59 2.13 7.66
C GLY A 215 10.18 2.93 8.91
N ALA A 216 9.52 2.29 9.87
CA ALA A 216 9.00 2.94 11.07
C ALA A 216 10.11 3.43 12.01
N ARG A 217 9.93 4.63 12.59
CA ARG A 217 10.81 5.18 13.63
C ARG A 217 10.01 5.37 14.91
N SER A 218 10.47 4.79 16.02
CA SER A 218 9.81 4.92 17.32
C SER A 218 9.91 6.36 17.85
N PRO A 219 8.82 6.93 18.40
CA PRO A 219 8.89 8.17 19.17
C PRO A 219 9.80 7.96 20.38
N ARG A 220 10.76 8.86 20.61
CA ARG A 220 11.55 8.84 21.85
C ARG A 220 10.66 9.33 22.99
N SER A 221 10.39 8.48 23.97
CA SER A 221 9.79 8.91 25.23
C SER A 221 10.78 9.81 25.96
N TYR A 222 10.51 11.11 26.04
CA TYR A 222 11.25 11.99 26.92
C TYR A 222 10.90 11.62 28.37
N GLY A 223 11.79 10.89 29.04
CA GLY A 223 11.66 10.59 30.45
C GLY A 223 11.70 11.89 31.24
N VAL A 224 10.61 12.20 31.94
CA VAL A 224 10.59 13.26 32.96
C VAL A 224 11.52 12.81 34.07
N ALA A 225 12.59 13.58 34.34
CA ALA A 225 13.53 13.28 35.41
C ALA A 225 12.78 13.21 36.76
N PRO A 226 13.11 12.24 37.64
CA PRO A 226 12.56 12.22 38.99
C PRO A 226 13.02 13.47 39.74
N ARG A 227 12.05 14.19 40.33
CA ARG A 227 12.29 15.34 41.22
C ARG A 227 12.74 14.87 42.59
#